data_AF-A0A1V4TVI2-F1
#
_entry.id   AF-A0A1V4TVI2-F1
#
_cell.length_a   1.000
_cell.length_b   1.000
_cell.length_c   1.000
_cell.angle_alpha   90.00
_cell.angle_beta   90.00
_cell.angle_gamma   90.00
#
_symmetry.space_group_name_H-M   'P 1'
#
loop_
_entity.id
_entity.type
_entity.pdbx_description
1 polymer ?
#
loop_
_entity_poly.entity_id
_entity_poly.type
_entity_poly.pdbx_seq_one_letter_code
_entity_poly.pdbx_strand_id
1 'polypeptide(L)'
;MLFTSSFTKSAKHPGAVSIARFPPDWYTGRCYFPLAPKPAMLQIGDWAGYRRRYREEILAPLDPDAVLRELGVEGADHDVVLLCFEKNRSHCHRGLVAEWLEKKTGIRVPELDNGPGIQSTLWDQDCR
;
A
#
# COMPACT_ATOMS: atom_id res chain seq x y z
N MET A 1 3.96 5.26 -9.95
CA MET A 1 2.82 5.64 -9.07
C MET A 1 2.72 4.65 -7.90
N LEU A 2 1.91 4.95 -6.87
CA LEU A 2 1.67 4.07 -5.71
C LEU A 2 0.18 3.70 -5.62
N PHE A 3 -0.11 2.41 -5.48
CA PHE A 3 -1.46 1.87 -5.40
C PHE A 3 -1.63 0.93 -4.21
N THR A 4 -2.88 0.65 -3.84
CA THR A 4 -3.25 -0.47 -2.96
C THR A 4 -4.01 -1.55 -3.73
N SER A 5 -3.85 -2.82 -3.33
CA SER A 5 -4.66 -3.92 -3.85
C SER A 5 -4.67 -5.11 -2.87
N SER A 6 -5.38 -6.17 -3.22
CA SER A 6 -5.33 -7.44 -2.49
C SER A 6 -4.43 -8.46 -3.18
N PHE A 7 -3.89 -9.41 -2.41
CA PHE A 7 -3.12 -10.54 -2.93
C PHE A 7 -3.87 -11.27 -4.05
N THR A 8 -5.18 -11.48 -3.88
CA THR A 8 -6.01 -12.19 -4.87
C THR A 8 -6.07 -11.50 -6.23
N LYS A 9 -5.88 -10.17 -6.28
CA LYS A 9 -5.99 -9.39 -7.51
C LYS A 9 -4.64 -9.13 -8.15
N SER A 10 -3.63 -8.76 -7.34
CA SER A 10 -2.42 -8.13 -7.87
C SER A 10 -1.13 -8.78 -7.38
N ALA A 11 -1.16 -9.99 -6.81
CA ALA A 11 0.07 -10.66 -6.36
C ALA A 11 1.10 -10.93 -7.47
N LYS A 12 0.67 -10.99 -8.74
CA LYS A 12 1.55 -11.17 -9.91
C LYS A 12 2.05 -9.84 -10.49
N HIS A 13 1.64 -8.69 -9.95
CA HIS A 13 2.11 -7.40 -10.42
C HIS A 13 3.63 -7.29 -10.16
N PRO A 14 4.45 -6.81 -11.12
CA PRO A 14 5.90 -6.76 -10.93
C PRO A 14 6.32 -5.84 -9.78
N GLY A 15 5.56 -4.77 -9.52
CA GLY A 15 5.73 -3.89 -8.35
C GLY A 15 4.90 -4.27 -7.12
N ALA A 16 4.39 -5.50 -7.03
CA ALA A 16 3.67 -5.97 -5.85
C ALA A 16 4.57 -5.98 -4.61
N VAL A 17 4.12 -5.34 -3.54
CA VAL A 17 4.79 -5.33 -2.23
C VAL A 17 3.80 -5.74 -1.16
N SER A 18 4.04 -6.86 -0.48
CA SER A 18 3.26 -7.23 0.69
C SER A 18 3.55 -6.31 1.87
N ILE A 19 2.48 -5.80 2.51
CA ILE A 19 2.55 -5.16 3.82
C ILE A 19 1.86 -5.99 4.90
N ALA A 20 1.54 -7.25 4.61
CA ALA A 20 0.92 -8.15 5.58
C ALA A 20 1.95 -8.65 6.59
N ARG A 21 1.51 -8.90 7.83
CA ARG A 21 2.38 -9.49 8.87
C ARG A 21 2.80 -10.91 8.51
N PHE A 22 1.87 -11.69 7.96
CA PHE A 22 2.06 -13.07 7.54
C PHE A 22 1.61 -13.19 6.09
N PRO A 23 2.46 -12.86 5.10
CA PRO A 23 2.10 -13.04 3.70
C PRO A 23 1.75 -14.52 3.41
N PRO A 24 0.93 -14.81 2.39
CA PRO A 24 0.64 -16.19 2.01
C PRO A 24 1.91 -16.94 1.64
N ASP A 25 2.00 -18.23 1.98
CA ASP A 25 3.19 -19.06 1.69
C ASP A 25 3.56 -19.13 0.20
N TRP A 26 2.57 -18.97 -0.68
CA TRP A 26 2.76 -18.97 -2.13
C TRP A 26 3.25 -17.61 -2.68
N TYR A 27 3.23 -16.54 -1.88
CA TYR A 27 3.68 -15.22 -2.31
C TYR A 27 5.19 -15.09 -2.11
N THR A 28 5.92 -14.98 -3.22
CA THR A 28 7.39 -14.88 -3.26
C THR A 28 7.89 -13.47 -3.59
N GLY A 29 6.99 -12.49 -3.63
CA GLY A 29 7.33 -11.09 -3.97
C GLY A 29 7.93 -10.29 -2.81
N ARG A 30 8.19 -9.01 -3.05
CA ARG A 30 8.75 -8.09 -2.05
C ARG A 30 7.83 -7.97 -0.84
N CYS A 31 8.42 -7.86 0.35
CA CYS A 31 7.70 -7.60 1.59
C CYS A 31 8.25 -6.33 2.25
N TYR A 32 7.36 -5.49 2.79
CA TYR A 32 7.71 -4.28 3.52
C TYR A 32 7.06 -4.29 4.90
N PHE A 33 7.74 -4.96 5.84
CA PHE A 33 7.26 -5.19 7.20
C PHE A 33 7.16 -3.96 8.13
N PRO A 34 7.81 -2.80 7.88
CA PRO A 34 7.56 -1.60 8.68
C PRO A 34 6.10 -1.18 8.71
N LEU A 35 5.34 -1.41 7.63
CA LEU A 35 3.90 -1.14 7.57
C LEU A 35 3.04 -2.31 8.06
N ALA A 36 3.61 -3.44 8.43
CA ALA A 36 2.83 -4.60 8.84
C ALA A 36 2.25 -4.41 10.25
N PRO A 37 0.96 -4.72 10.49
CA PRO A 37 0.40 -4.68 11.84
C PRO A 37 1.15 -5.65 12.77
N LYS A 38 1.27 -5.32 14.07
CA LYS A 38 1.89 -6.24 15.05
C LYS A 38 0.99 -7.48 15.23
N PRO A 39 1.54 -8.66 15.56
CA PRO A 39 0.74 -9.88 15.79
C PRO A 39 -0.40 -9.67 16.81
N ALA A 40 -0.14 -8.93 17.89
CA ALA A 40 -1.15 -8.62 18.91
C ALA A 40 -2.34 -7.78 18.37
N MET A 41 -2.16 -7.02 17.28
CA MET A 41 -3.24 -6.24 16.67
C MET A 41 -4.23 -7.13 15.91
N LEU A 42 -3.82 -8.33 15.48
CA LEU A 42 -4.68 -9.26 14.75
C LEU A 42 -5.78 -9.86 15.65
N GLN A 43 -5.64 -9.72 16.96
CA GLN A 43 -6.61 -10.19 17.95
C GLN A 43 -7.59 -9.08 18.39
N ILE A 44 -7.47 -7.87 17.85
CA ILE A 44 -8.38 -6.77 18.16
C ILE A 44 -9.70 -7.01 17.41
N GLY A 45 -10.76 -7.28 18.15
CA GLY A 45 -12.08 -7.59 17.57
C GLY A 45 -12.86 -6.37 17.06
N ASP A 46 -12.46 -5.15 17.43
CA ASP A 46 -13.15 -3.93 17.03
C ASP A 46 -12.29 -3.04 16.10
N TRP A 47 -12.92 -2.52 15.05
CA TRP A 47 -12.21 -1.74 14.03
C TRP A 47 -11.66 -0.40 14.56
N ALA A 48 -12.36 0.24 15.49
CA ALA A 48 -11.95 1.53 16.03
C ALA A 48 -10.66 1.41 16.87
N GLY A 49 -10.59 0.39 17.73
CA GLY A 49 -9.42 0.03 18.51
C GLY A 49 -8.25 -0.37 17.64
N TYR A 50 -8.50 -1.17 16.59
CA TYR A 50 -7.47 -1.54 15.62
C TYR A 50 -6.88 -0.30 14.93
N ARG A 51 -7.76 0.55 14.38
CA ARG A 51 -7.36 1.78 13.67
C ARG A 51 -6.55 2.72 14.56
N ARG A 52 -6.96 2.91 15.82
CA ARG A 52 -6.25 3.75 16.79
C ARG A 52 -4.84 3.21 17.02
N ARG A 53 -4.73 1.94 17.43
CA ARG A 53 -3.43 1.31 17.74
C ARG A 53 -2.52 1.25 16.53
N TYR A 54 -3.05 0.94 15.34
CA TYR A 54 -2.26 0.92 14.11
C TYR A 54 -1.64 2.28 13.80
N ARG A 55 -2.43 3.37 13.94
CA ARG A 55 -1.92 4.73 13.73
C ARG A 55 -0.85 5.11 14.75
N GLU A 56 -1.07 4.83 16.03
CA GLU A 56 -0.16 5.22 17.12
C GLU A 56 1.12 4.38 17.13
N GLU A 57 1.02 3.08 16.91
CA GLU A 57 2.15 2.17 17.11
C GLU A 57 2.90 1.79 15.83
N ILE A 58 2.27 1.93 14.66
CA ILE A 58 2.90 1.62 13.37
C ILE A 58 3.20 2.89 12.59
N LEU A 59 2.22 3.75 12.37
CA LEU A 59 2.38 4.89 11.45
C LEU A 59 3.04 6.11 12.09
N ALA A 60 2.72 6.43 13.36
CA ALA A 60 3.27 7.59 14.05
C ALA A 60 4.81 7.62 14.16
N PRO A 61 5.51 6.50 14.40
CA PRO A 61 6.98 6.52 14.46
C PRO A 61 7.67 6.52 13.09
N LEU A 62 6.93 6.39 11.97
CA LEU A 62 7.51 6.33 10.64
C LEU A 62 7.59 7.71 9.98
N ASP A 63 8.68 7.93 9.23
CA ASP A 63 8.81 9.03 8.29
C ASP A 63 8.15 8.64 6.96
N PRO A 64 7.09 9.33 6.51
CA PRO A 64 6.40 9.01 5.27
C PRO A 64 7.31 9.15 4.04
N ASP A 65 8.23 10.11 3.99
CA ASP A 65 9.13 10.28 2.85
C ASP A 65 10.16 9.16 2.81
N ALA A 66 10.64 8.69 3.97
CA ALA A 66 11.48 7.50 4.06
C ALA A 66 10.75 6.26 3.55
N VAL A 67 9.49 6.06 3.95
CA VAL A 67 8.67 4.94 3.46
C VAL A 67 8.55 4.99 1.93
N LEU A 68 8.30 6.16 1.33
CA LEU A 68 8.19 6.27 -0.14
C LEU A 68 9.51 5.96 -0.85
N ARG A 69 10.64 6.43 -0.32
CA ARG A 69 11.98 6.11 -0.85
C ARG A 69 12.28 4.61 -0.75
N GLU A 70 12.01 3.99 0.39
CA GLU A 70 12.28 2.56 0.62
C GLU A 70 11.36 1.64 -0.21
N LEU A 71 10.12 2.07 -0.44
CA LEU A 71 9.22 1.42 -1.38
C LEU A 71 9.73 1.55 -2.83
N GLY A 72 10.49 2.60 -3.12
CA GLY A 72 11.07 2.88 -4.43
C GLY A 72 10.09 3.58 -5.37
N VAL A 73 9.15 4.38 -4.85
CA VAL A 73 8.04 4.95 -5.64
C VAL A 73 8.53 5.86 -6.78
N GLU A 74 9.64 6.57 -6.59
CA GLU A 74 10.19 7.53 -7.57
C GLU A 74 11.24 6.92 -8.52
N GLY A 75 11.68 5.68 -8.28
CA GLY A 75 12.77 5.04 -9.01
C GLY A 75 12.44 3.66 -9.59
N ALA A 76 11.20 3.21 -9.46
CA ALA A 76 10.78 1.91 -9.97
C ALA A 76 10.37 1.99 -11.46
N ASP A 77 10.78 0.99 -12.25
CA ASP A 77 10.35 0.80 -13.64
C ASP A 77 8.84 0.49 -13.76
N HIS A 78 8.19 0.21 -12.62
CA HIS A 78 6.80 -0.19 -12.51
C HIS A 78 6.14 0.50 -11.32
N ASP A 79 4.81 0.61 -11.38
CA ASP A 79 4.03 1.08 -10.25
C ASP A 79 4.17 0.17 -9.02
N VAL A 80 4.27 0.78 -7.84
CA VAL A 80 4.30 0.06 -6.57
C VAL A 80 2.87 -0.23 -6.12
N VAL A 81 2.59 -1.49 -5.77
CA VAL A 81 1.25 -1.94 -5.36
C VAL A 81 1.33 -2.58 -3.99
N LEU A 82 0.80 -1.91 -2.96
CA LEU A 82 0.78 -2.42 -1.60
C LEU A 82 -0.33 -3.47 -1.43
N LEU A 83 0.06 -4.67 -1.03
CA LEU A 83 -0.82 -5.83 -0.95
C LEU A 83 -1.18 -6.22 0.48
N CYS A 84 -2.43 -6.63 0.62
CA CYS A 84 -2.96 -7.24 1.82
C CYS A 84 -4.04 -8.31 1.51
N PHE A 85 -4.58 -8.98 2.53
CA PHE A 85 -5.58 -10.04 2.38
C PHE A 85 -7.00 -9.52 2.17
N GLU A 86 -7.41 -8.50 2.94
CA GLU A 86 -8.82 -8.13 3.02
C GLU A 86 -9.31 -7.59 1.68
N LYS A 87 -10.51 -7.96 1.24
CA LYS A 87 -11.06 -7.41 -0.01
C LYS A 87 -11.45 -5.94 0.14
N ASN A 88 -11.99 -5.57 1.31
CA ASN A 88 -12.49 -4.24 1.59
C ASN A 88 -11.36 -3.30 2.05
N ARG A 89 -10.96 -2.36 1.18
CA ARG A 89 -9.94 -1.33 1.49
C ARG A 89 -10.30 -0.50 2.72
N SER A 90 -11.57 -0.18 2.92
CA SER A 90 -12.02 0.71 4.01
C SER A 90 -11.81 0.10 5.40
N HIS A 91 -11.82 -1.23 5.49
CA HIS A 91 -11.61 -2.01 6.72
C HIS A 91 -10.36 -2.89 6.59
N CYS A 92 -9.24 -2.27 6.25
CA CYS A 92 -7.94 -2.93 6.11
C CYS A 92 -6.82 -1.94 6.44
N HIS A 93 -5.67 -2.43 6.93
CA HIS A 93 -4.52 -1.55 7.18
C HIS A 93 -3.96 -0.91 5.91
N ARG A 94 -4.06 -1.55 4.72
CA ARG A 94 -3.62 -0.90 3.48
C ARG A 94 -4.38 0.39 3.20
N GLY A 95 -5.67 0.46 3.58
CA GLY A 95 -6.46 1.68 3.48
C GLY A 95 -5.98 2.75 4.46
N LEU A 96 -5.57 2.36 5.67
CA LEU A 96 -4.99 3.28 6.67
C LEU A 96 -3.64 3.83 6.22
N VAL A 97 -2.80 2.99 5.60
CA VAL A 97 -1.53 3.41 5.00
C VAL A 97 -1.77 4.42 3.88
N ALA A 98 -2.70 4.12 2.97
CA ALA A 98 -3.05 5.03 1.87
C ALA A 98 -3.49 6.40 2.41
N GLU A 99 -4.49 6.44 3.31
CA GLU A 99 -4.96 7.68 3.95
C GLU A 99 -3.81 8.46 4.61
N TRP A 100 -2.91 7.75 5.31
CA TRP A 100 -1.77 8.36 5.99
C TRP A 100 -0.76 8.96 5.02
N LEU A 101 -0.36 8.25 3.97
CA LEU A 101 0.56 8.76 2.94
C LEU A 101 -0.04 9.95 2.21
N GLU A 102 -1.30 9.85 1.78
CA GLU A 102 -2.01 10.95 1.10
C GLU A 102 -2.04 12.20 1.99
N LYS A 103 -2.40 12.05 3.28
CA LYS A 103 -2.47 13.17 4.22
C LYS A 103 -1.10 13.79 4.53
N LYS A 104 -0.04 12.99 4.56
CA LYS A 104 1.29 13.44 5.01
C LYS A 104 2.16 13.99 3.88
N THR A 105 1.99 13.50 2.66
CA THR A 105 2.87 13.80 1.53
C THR A 105 2.13 14.44 0.35
N GLY A 106 0.79 14.36 0.32
CA GLY A 106 -0.02 14.88 -0.79
C GLY A 106 -0.06 13.99 -2.02
N ILE A 107 0.69 12.87 -2.06
CA ILE A 107 0.57 11.89 -3.15
C ILE A 107 -0.83 11.27 -3.15
N ARG A 108 -1.25 10.71 -4.29
CA ARG A 108 -2.49 9.91 -4.36
C ARG A 108 -2.16 8.44 -4.26
N VAL A 109 -2.94 7.69 -3.48
CA VAL A 109 -2.78 6.24 -3.28
C VAL A 109 -4.12 5.53 -3.52
N PRO A 110 -4.59 5.46 -4.79
CA PRO A 110 -5.85 4.82 -5.13
C PRO A 110 -5.76 3.28 -4.99
N GLU A 111 -6.92 2.64 -4.85
CA GLU A 111 -6.99 1.18 -5.05
C GLU A 111 -6.82 0.91 -6.55
N LEU A 112 -6.06 -0.12 -6.90
CA LEU A 112 -5.98 -0.60 -8.27
C LEU A 112 -7.30 -1.28 -8.63
N ASP A 113 -8.19 -0.53 -9.28
CA ASP A 113 -9.38 -1.10 -9.90
C ASP A 113 -8.98 -1.90 -11.14
N ASN A 114 -9.61 -3.06 -11.33
CA ASN A 114 -9.43 -3.86 -12.55
C ASN A 114 -10.13 -3.14 -13.73
N GLY A 115 -9.58 -2.03 -14.20
CA GLY A 115 -9.83 -1.49 -15.53
C GLY A 115 -8.78 -2.02 -16.50
N PRO A 116 -9.05 -2.08 -17.82
CA PRO A 116 -8.02 -2.40 -18.79
C PRO A 116 -6.88 -1.39 -18.58
N GLY A 117 -5.64 -1.88 -18.56
CA GLY A 117 -4.46 -1.11 -18.17
C GLY A 117 -4.50 0.29 -18.74
N ILE A 118 -4.19 1.28 -17.90
CA ILE A 118 -3.89 2.62 -18.38
C ILE A 118 -2.73 2.45 -19.35
N GLN A 119 -3.06 2.53 -20.64
CA GLN A 119 -2.09 2.80 -21.68
C GLN A 119 -1.36 4.07 -21.23
N SER A 120 -0.05 3.98 -21.21
CA SER A 120 0.82 5.11 -21.50
C SER A 120 0.21 5.89 -22.66
N THR A 121 -0.40 7.04 -22.39
CA THR A 121 -0.48 8.11 -23.38
C THR A 121 -0.30 9.45 -22.68
N LEU A 122 0.88 9.99 -22.96
CA LEU A 122 1.11 11.38 -23.37
C LEU A 122 0.98 12.43 -22.26
N TRP A 123 2.14 12.81 -21.74
CA TRP A 123 2.41 14.22 -21.54
C TRP A 123 2.29 14.88 -22.92
N ASP A 124 1.17 15.55 -23.18
CA ASP A 124 1.12 16.54 -24.24
C ASP A 124 2.15 17.61 -23.88
N GLN A 125 3.29 17.53 -24.56
CA GLN A 125 4.23 18.63 -24.66
C GLN A 125 3.52 19.72 -25.48
N ASP A 126 3.00 20.72 -24.79
CA ASP A 126 2.79 22.02 -25.40
C ASP A 126 4.15 22.59 -25.81
N CYS A 127 4.48 22.39 -27.07
CA CYS A 127 5.45 23.18 -27.82
C CYS A 127 4.86 23.51 -29.18
N ARG A 128 4.09 24.60 -29.21
CA ARG A 128 4.06 25.56 -30.32
C ARG A 128 4.07 26.96 -29.76
#